data_AF-A0A7V9RHE1-F1
#
_entry.id   AF-A0A7V9RHE1-F1
#
_cell.length_a   1.000
_cell.length_b   1.000
_cell.length_c   1.000
_cell.angle_alpha   90.00
_cell.angle_beta   90.00
_cell.angle_gamma   90.00
#
_symmetry.space_group_name_H-M   'P 1'
#
loop_
_entity.id
_entity.type
_entity.pdbx_description
1 polymer ?
#
loop_
_entity_poly.entity_id
_entity_poly.type
_entity_poly.pdbx_seq_one_letter_code
_entity_poly.pdbx_strand_id
1 'polypeptide(L)'
;MIVFSNHRLGPASELLVSAAVAESMLRDTAEAASLSAEDRWERELVRWLEDRASMVAASVRLTDVAEARRVRPANTAIDVGEVAWSPEHFERQRRFLIDGIEIAGTHSLHVRALGRWAAMIQAHPRGSVQVGRRWSVLVTI
;
A
#
# COMPACT_ATOMS: atom_id res chain seq x y z
N MET A 1 -9.99 12.50 -2.00
CA MET A 1 -10.27 11.05 -2.13
C MET A 1 -8.97 10.36 -2.49
N ILE A 2 -8.75 9.16 -1.95
CA ILE A 2 -7.60 8.29 -2.27
C ILE A 2 -8.13 7.05 -3.00
N VAL A 3 -7.44 6.64 -4.05
CA VAL A 3 -7.77 5.48 -4.88
C VAL A 3 -6.77 4.37 -4.55
N PHE A 4 -7.25 3.23 -4.10
CA PHE A 4 -6.48 1.99 -4.13
C PHE A 4 -6.85 1.26 -5.43
N SER A 5 -5.88 0.81 -6.21
CA SER A 5 -6.16 0.19 -7.50
C SER A 5 -5.28 -1.02 -7.77
N ASN A 6 -5.69 -1.85 -8.73
CA ASN A 6 -4.82 -2.81 -9.37
C ASN A 6 -5.01 -2.73 -10.88
N HIS A 7 -4.25 -1.86 -11.54
CA HIS A 7 -4.39 -1.59 -12.97
C HIS A 7 -4.16 -2.82 -13.86
N ARG A 8 -3.48 -3.86 -13.35
CA ARG A 8 -3.28 -5.13 -14.08
C ARG A 8 -4.57 -5.93 -14.24
N LEU A 9 -5.58 -5.67 -13.42
CA LEU A 9 -6.90 -6.31 -13.49
C LEU A 9 -7.92 -5.48 -14.27
N GLY A 10 -7.50 -4.32 -14.80
CA GLY A 10 -8.37 -3.39 -15.51
C GLY A 10 -9.08 -2.37 -14.60
N PRO A 11 -9.84 -1.43 -15.20
CA PRO A 11 -10.37 -0.25 -14.53
C PRO A 11 -11.46 -0.54 -13.49
N ALA A 12 -12.02 -1.75 -13.48
CA ALA A 12 -13.00 -2.16 -12.47
C ALA A 12 -12.36 -2.50 -11.10
N SER A 13 -11.03 -2.61 -11.05
CA SER A 13 -10.28 -2.95 -9.84
C SER A 13 -9.78 -1.69 -9.13
N GLU A 14 -10.72 -0.87 -8.68
CA GLU A 14 -10.48 0.36 -7.95
C GLU A 14 -11.36 0.45 -6.70
N LEU A 15 -10.78 1.01 -5.64
CA LEU A 15 -11.42 1.29 -4.36
C LEU A 15 -11.16 2.75 -4.01
N LEU A 16 -12.20 3.57 -4.06
CA LEU A 16 -12.16 4.96 -3.65
C LEU A 16 -12.54 5.09 -2.18
N VAL A 17 -11.68 5.71 -1.39
CA VAL A 17 -11.91 5.99 0.04
C VAL A 17 -11.54 7.42 0.38
N SER A 18 -12.02 7.91 1.53
CA SER A 18 -11.54 9.19 2.06
C SER A 18 -10.06 9.08 2.46
N ALA A 19 -9.39 10.22 2.56
CA ALA A 19 -7.98 10.23 2.99
C ALA A 19 -7.82 9.71 4.43
N ALA A 20 -8.75 10.03 5.33
CA ALA A 20 -8.75 9.50 6.69
C ALA A 20 -8.88 7.96 6.74
N VAL A 21 -9.76 7.39 5.89
CA VAL A 21 -9.91 5.94 5.77
C VAL A 21 -8.65 5.31 5.19
N ALA A 22 -8.08 5.89 4.12
CA ALA A 22 -6.83 5.40 3.54
C ALA A 22 -5.66 5.43 4.52
N GLU A 23 -5.51 6.53 5.27
CA GLU A 23 -4.49 6.67 6.30
C GLU A 23 -4.63 5.61 7.38
N SER A 24 -5.84 5.41 7.91
CA SER A 24 -6.12 4.37 8.90
C SER A 24 -5.81 2.98 8.35
N MET A 25 -6.30 2.65 7.14
CA MET A 25 -6.05 1.35 6.51
C MET A 25 -4.55 1.04 6.39
N LEU A 26 -3.76 2.00 5.92
CA LEU A 26 -2.32 1.84 5.74
C LEU A 26 -1.59 1.69 7.09
N ARG A 27 -1.97 2.50 8.08
CA ARG A 27 -1.38 2.48 9.42
C ARG A 27 -1.69 1.19 10.16
N ASP A 28 -2.95 0.79 10.19
CA ASP A 28 -3.41 -0.44 10.86
C ASP A 28 -2.71 -1.67 10.22
N THR A 29 -2.58 -1.67 8.89
CA THR A 29 -1.86 -2.75 8.17
C THR A 29 -0.37 -2.74 8.49
N ALA A 30 0.27 -1.57 8.54
CA ALA A 30 1.69 -1.46 8.87
C ALA A 30 1.97 -1.95 10.30
N GLU A 31 1.16 -1.51 11.26
CA GLU A 31 1.25 -1.93 12.67
C GLU A 31 1.10 -3.44 12.78
N ALA A 32 0.04 -4.02 12.21
CA ALA A 32 -0.19 -5.45 12.21
C ALA A 32 0.96 -6.25 11.59
N ALA A 33 1.43 -5.85 10.40
CA ALA A 33 2.51 -6.51 9.70
C ALA A 33 3.86 -6.38 10.42
N SER A 34 4.08 -5.28 11.15
CA SER A 34 5.33 -5.05 11.89
C SER A 34 5.59 -6.09 12.98
N LEU A 35 4.53 -6.65 13.57
CA LEU A 35 4.62 -7.64 14.65
C LEU A 35 5.24 -8.97 14.21
N SER A 36 5.20 -9.26 12.91
CA SER A 36 5.72 -10.49 12.31
C SER A 36 6.82 -10.22 11.27
N ALA A 37 7.37 -9.00 11.20
CA ALA A 37 8.39 -8.64 10.22
C ALA A 37 9.79 -9.06 10.71
N GLU A 38 10.30 -10.17 10.16
CA GLU A 38 11.60 -10.73 10.53
C GLU A 38 12.67 -10.37 9.49
N ASP A 39 12.30 -10.42 8.21
CA ASP A 39 13.20 -10.17 7.11
C ASP A 39 13.38 -8.69 6.80
N ARG A 40 14.50 -8.38 6.13
CA ARG A 40 14.75 -7.02 5.64
C ARG A 40 13.64 -6.52 4.71
N TRP A 41 13.20 -7.35 3.77
CA TRP A 41 12.20 -6.95 2.78
C TRP A 41 10.82 -6.71 3.42
N GLU A 42 10.46 -7.47 4.47
CA GLU A 42 9.22 -7.32 5.24
C GLU A 42 9.21 -5.96 5.95
N ARG A 43 10.32 -5.62 6.62
CA ARG A 43 10.49 -4.31 7.26
C ARG A 43 10.48 -3.15 6.26
N GLU A 44 11.06 -3.33 5.07
CA GLU A 44 10.99 -2.32 4.01
C GLU A 44 9.56 -2.14 3.47
N LEU A 45 8.76 -3.20 3.40
CA LEU A 45 7.34 -3.12 3.05
C LEU A 45 6.53 -2.40 4.13
N VAL A 46 6.74 -2.73 5.40
CA VAL A 46 6.12 -2.03 6.54
C VAL A 46 6.44 -0.53 6.49
N ARG A 47 7.71 -0.19 6.35
CA ARG A 47 8.14 1.21 6.22
C ARG A 47 7.50 1.92 5.02
N TRP A 48 7.33 1.22 3.90
CA TRP A 48 6.62 1.78 2.77
C TRP A 48 5.15 2.10 3.08
N LEU A 49 4.46 1.23 3.82
CA LEU A 49 3.08 1.48 4.25
C LEU A 49 3.00 2.70 5.18
N GLU A 50 3.93 2.83 6.13
CA GLU A 50 4.04 3.98 7.03
C GLU A 50 4.31 5.29 6.27
N ASP A 51 5.23 5.26 5.31
CA ASP A 51 5.53 6.41 4.43
C ASP A 51 4.28 6.82 3.64
N ARG A 52 3.53 5.85 3.10
CA ARG A 52 2.27 6.12 2.39
C ARG A 52 1.20 6.69 3.31
N ALA A 53 1.03 6.15 4.51
CA ALA A 53 0.11 6.70 5.51
C ALA A 53 0.46 8.16 5.83
N SER A 54 1.75 8.44 6.06
CA SER A 54 2.25 9.79 6.36
C SER A 54 2.00 10.77 5.20
N MET A 55 2.21 10.34 3.95
CA MET A 55 1.90 11.14 2.76
C MET A 55 0.40 11.44 2.63
N VAL A 56 -0.46 10.46 2.88
CA VAL A 56 -1.92 10.65 2.85
C VAL A 56 -2.34 11.63 3.95
N ALA A 57 -1.84 11.49 5.17
CA ALA A 57 -2.11 12.41 6.27
C ALA A 57 -1.70 13.86 5.93
N ALA A 58 -0.51 14.04 5.34
CA ALA A 58 -0.02 15.34 4.91
C ALA A 58 -0.91 15.97 3.82
N SER A 59 -1.45 15.15 2.92
CA SER A 59 -2.35 15.63 1.85
C SER A 59 -3.66 16.24 2.39
N VAL A 60 -4.17 15.74 3.52
CA VAL A 60 -5.36 16.28 4.20
C VAL A 60 -5.08 17.67 4.77
N ARG A 61 -3.91 17.87 5.34
CA ARG A 61 -3.53 19.15 6.00
C ARG A 61 -3.29 20.28 5.00
N LEU A 62 -2.85 19.97 3.78
CA LEU A 62 -2.56 20.97 2.74
C LEU A 62 -3.80 21.49 2.01
N THR A 63 -4.95 20.81 2.14
CA THR A 63 -6.22 21.28 1.56
C THR A 63 -6.78 22.53 2.24
N ASP A 64 -6.27 22.91 3.42
CA ASP A 64 -6.76 24.05 4.21
C ASP A 64 -5.98 25.37 4.01
N VAL A 65 -4.89 25.40 3.24
CA VAL A 65 -4.06 26.62 3.09
C VAL A 65 -3.63 26.83 1.64
N ALA A 66 -3.59 28.09 1.20
CA ALA A 66 -3.23 28.60 -0.13
C ALA A 66 -1.87 28.13 -0.72
N GLU A 67 -1.16 27.26 -0.01
CA GLU A 67 0.16 26.72 -0.31
C GLU A 67 0.12 25.44 -1.18
N ALA A 68 -1.07 24.87 -1.39
CA ALA A 68 -1.32 23.70 -2.23
C ALA A 68 -0.80 23.82 -3.68
N ARG A 69 -0.48 25.02 -4.17
CA ARG A 69 0.05 25.26 -5.52
C ARG A 69 1.53 24.88 -5.70
N ARG A 70 2.31 24.71 -4.63
CA ARG A 70 3.75 24.38 -4.71
C ARG A 70 4.07 22.94 -4.32
N VAL A 71 3.14 22.25 -3.66
CA VAL A 71 3.31 20.84 -3.31
C VAL A 71 2.77 20.02 -4.48
N ARG A 72 3.66 19.24 -5.11
CA ARG A 72 3.29 18.20 -6.10
C ARG A 72 2.06 17.47 -5.56
N PRO A 73 0.96 17.33 -6.33
CA PRO A 73 -0.25 16.69 -5.82
C PRO A 73 0.16 15.38 -5.19
N ALA A 74 -0.10 15.24 -3.87
CA ALA A 74 0.14 13.99 -3.18
C ALA A 74 -0.48 12.90 -4.03
N ASN A 75 0.30 11.87 -4.39
CA ASN A 75 -0.16 10.83 -5.30
C ASN A 75 -1.43 10.23 -4.68
N THR A 76 -2.60 10.63 -5.17
CA THR A 76 -3.91 10.27 -4.61
C THR A 76 -4.27 8.84 -4.97
N ALA A 77 -3.36 8.11 -5.62
CA ALA A 77 -3.50 6.73 -6.01
C ALA A 77 -2.40 5.88 -5.39
N ILE A 78 -2.80 4.71 -4.91
CA ILE A 78 -1.95 3.63 -4.40
C ILE A 78 -2.31 2.40 -5.23
N ASP A 79 -1.51 2.14 -6.27
CA ASP A 79 -1.69 0.95 -7.10
C ASP A 79 -0.93 -0.25 -6.49
N VAL A 80 -1.53 -1.44 -6.55
CA VAL A 80 -0.91 -2.69 -6.07
C VAL A 80 0.42 -2.94 -6.77
N GLY A 81 0.61 -2.51 -8.02
CA GLY A 81 1.87 -2.60 -8.74
C GLY A 81 2.97 -1.66 -8.23
N GLU A 82 2.66 -0.67 -7.38
CA GLU A 82 3.68 0.16 -6.72
C GLU A 82 4.34 -0.53 -5.52
N VAL A 83 3.71 -1.58 -5.00
CA VAL A 83 4.35 -2.45 -4.01
C VAL A 83 5.59 -3.04 -4.66
N ALA A 84 6.69 -3.01 -3.92
CA ALA A 84 7.95 -3.56 -4.40
C ALA A 84 7.83 -5.09 -4.43
N TRP A 85 7.26 -5.63 -5.48
CA TRP A 85 7.22 -7.07 -5.71
C TRP A 85 8.56 -7.55 -6.27
N SER A 86 9.01 -8.73 -5.85
CA SER A 86 10.09 -9.48 -6.51
C SER A 86 9.49 -10.74 -7.13
N PRO A 87 9.82 -11.09 -8.39
CA PRO A 87 9.30 -12.32 -8.99
C PRO A 87 9.61 -13.55 -8.12
N GLU A 88 10.82 -13.63 -7.59
CA GLU A 88 11.29 -14.74 -6.75
C GLU A 88 10.43 -14.91 -5.49
N HIS A 89 10.13 -13.83 -4.78
CA HIS A 89 9.43 -13.90 -3.49
C HIS A 89 7.97 -13.47 -3.55
N PHE A 90 7.39 -13.25 -4.74
CA PHE A 90 6.06 -12.65 -4.89
C PHE A 90 4.99 -13.31 -4.01
N GLU A 91 4.92 -14.64 -3.98
CA GLU A 91 3.90 -15.35 -3.18
C GLU A 91 4.06 -15.13 -1.68
N ARG A 92 5.31 -15.08 -1.22
CA ARG A 92 5.62 -14.80 0.18
C ARG A 92 5.28 -13.35 0.53
N GLN A 93 5.65 -12.41 -0.34
CA GLN A 93 5.34 -10.99 -0.17
C GLN A 93 3.84 -10.73 -0.17
N ARG A 94 3.12 -11.35 -1.11
CA ARG A 94 1.66 -11.24 -1.26
C ARG A 94 0.96 -11.74 0.00
N ARG A 95 1.34 -12.93 0.48
CA ARG A 95 0.78 -13.51 1.70
C ARG A 95 1.08 -12.66 2.93
N PHE A 96 2.32 -12.23 3.14
CA PHE A 96 2.69 -11.36 4.25
C PHE A 96 1.83 -10.08 4.29
N LEU A 97 1.60 -9.43 3.15
CA LEU A 97 0.76 -8.24 3.09
C LEU A 97 -0.72 -8.56 3.38
N ILE A 98 -1.25 -9.65 2.85
CA ILE A 98 -2.63 -10.09 3.11
C ILE A 98 -2.82 -10.43 4.59
N ASP A 99 -1.90 -11.17 5.19
CA ASP A 99 -1.94 -11.53 6.61
C ASP A 99 -1.97 -10.26 7.49
N GLY A 100 -1.15 -9.26 7.16
CA GLY A 100 -1.18 -7.95 7.81
C GLY A 100 -2.53 -7.23 7.68
N ILE A 101 -3.14 -7.26 6.49
CA ILE A 101 -4.46 -6.67 6.24
C ILE A 101 -5.56 -7.41 7.00
N GLU A 102 -5.51 -8.74 7.06
CA GLU A 102 -6.47 -9.57 7.79
C GLU A 102 -6.39 -9.31 9.30
N ILE A 103 -5.18 -9.25 9.86
CA ILE A 103 -4.96 -8.90 11.27
C ILE A 103 -5.45 -7.47 11.55
N ALA A 104 -5.13 -6.50 10.69
CA ALA A 104 -5.66 -5.13 10.79
C ALA A 104 -7.20 -5.11 10.79
N GLY A 105 -7.82 -5.95 9.96
CA GLY A 105 -9.28 -6.07 9.85
C GLY A 105 -9.99 -6.52 11.13
N THR A 106 -9.28 -7.16 12.07
CA THR A 106 -9.86 -7.62 13.35
C THR A 106 -10.21 -6.47 14.31
N HIS A 107 -9.54 -5.33 14.19
CA HIS A 107 -9.72 -4.17 15.08
C HIS A 107 -10.02 -2.86 14.34
N SER A 108 -9.89 -2.83 13.01
CA SER A 108 -10.18 -1.64 12.22
C SER A 108 -11.67 -1.42 12.01
N LEU A 109 -12.11 -0.16 12.08
CA LEU A 109 -13.47 0.26 11.72
C LEU A 109 -13.74 0.18 10.21
N HIS A 110 -12.72 -0.13 9.40
CA HIS A 110 -12.76 -0.11 7.94
C HIS A 110 -12.60 -1.50 7.29
N VAL A 111 -13.03 -2.56 8.00
CA VAL A 111 -12.90 -3.97 7.57
C VAL A 111 -13.33 -4.25 6.12
N ARG A 112 -14.41 -3.61 5.64
CA ARG A 112 -14.89 -3.79 4.25
C ARG A 112 -13.92 -3.22 3.22
N ALA A 113 -13.29 -2.09 3.53
CA ALA A 113 -12.33 -1.46 2.64
C ALA A 113 -11.01 -2.25 2.61
N LEU A 114 -10.55 -2.71 3.79
CA LEU A 114 -9.42 -3.62 3.93
C LEU A 114 -9.64 -4.92 3.13
N GLY A 115 -10.80 -5.58 3.29
CA GLY A 115 -11.12 -6.80 2.56
C GLY A 115 -11.16 -6.61 1.03
N ARG A 116 -11.63 -5.46 0.54
CA ARG A 116 -11.58 -5.13 -0.89
C ARG A 116 -10.15 -4.91 -1.38
N TRP A 117 -9.32 -4.25 -0.59
CA TRP A 117 -7.91 -4.06 -0.94
C TRP A 117 -7.15 -5.40 -0.94
N ALA A 118 -7.35 -6.25 0.06
CA ALA A 118 -6.82 -7.62 0.10
C ALA A 118 -7.25 -8.42 -1.13
N ALA A 119 -8.50 -8.35 -1.56
CA ALA A 119 -8.98 -9.03 -2.76
C ALA A 119 -8.24 -8.56 -4.03
N MET A 120 -7.93 -7.26 -4.16
CA MET A 120 -7.14 -6.75 -5.28
C MET A 120 -5.69 -7.23 -5.25
N ILE A 121 -5.08 -7.33 -4.06
CA ILE A 121 -3.73 -7.86 -3.88
C ILE A 121 -3.70 -9.37 -4.19
N GLN A 122 -4.68 -10.11 -3.69
CA GLN A 122 -4.83 -11.55 -3.94
C GLN A 122 -4.98 -11.84 -5.43
N ALA A 123 -5.75 -11.03 -6.16
CA ALA A 123 -5.93 -11.20 -7.59
C ALA A 123 -4.74 -10.72 -8.43
N HIS A 124 -3.72 -10.07 -7.85
CA HIS A 124 -2.61 -9.53 -8.62
C HIS A 124 -1.82 -10.65 -9.33
N PRO A 125 -1.67 -10.58 -10.67
CA PRO A 125 -1.04 -11.66 -11.41
C PRO A 125 0.48 -11.64 -11.23
N ARG A 126 1.06 -12.77 -10.82
CA ARG A 126 2.51 -12.96 -10.68
C ARG A 126 3.28 -12.56 -11.94
N GLY A 127 2.73 -12.83 -13.14
CA GLY A 127 3.35 -12.47 -14.42
C GLY A 127 3.44 -10.97 -14.70
N SER A 128 2.74 -10.13 -13.91
CA SER A 128 2.84 -8.66 -13.99
C SER A 128 3.85 -8.05 -13.03
N VAL A 129 4.48 -8.88 -12.19
CA VAL A 129 5.53 -8.45 -11.28
C VAL A 129 6.75 -8.03 -12.09
N GLN A 130 7.08 -6.76 -12.01
CA GLN A 130 8.35 -6.23 -12.45
C GLN A 130 9.19 -5.98 -11.21
N VAL A 131 10.51 -6.22 -11.28
CA VAL A 131 11.42 -5.84 -10.19
C VAL A 131 11.24 -4.33 -9.98
N GLY A 132 10.56 -3.97 -8.89
CA GLY A 132 10.31 -2.57 -8.58
C GLY A 132 11.65 -1.85 -8.43
N ARG A 133 11.72 -0.57 -8.85
CA ARG A 133 12.92 0.28 -8.71
C ARG A 133 13.51 0.30 -7.29
N ARG A 134 12.71 -0.04 -6.29
CA ARG A 134 13.09 -0.14 -4.88
C ARG A 134 14.04 -1.31 -4.56
N TRP A 135 13.93 -2.44 -5.27
CA TRP A 135 14.86 -3.56 -5.10
C TRP A 135 16.14 -3.39 -5.92
N SER A 136 16.10 -2.57 -6.97
CA SER A 136 17.22 -2.39 -7.90
C SER A 136 18.43 -1.65 -7.30
N VAL A 137 18.30 -1.01 -6.13
CA VAL A 137 19.42 -0.30 -5.48
C VAL A 137 20.41 -1.27 -4.80
N LEU A 138 20.13 -2.58 -4.80
CA LEU A 138 21.02 -3.60 -4.21
C LEU A 138 21.82 -4.43 -5.23
N VAL A 139 21.79 -4.07 -6.52
CA VAL A 139 22.68 -4.68 -7.52
C VAL A 139 23.65 -3.61 -8.03
N THR A 140 24.58 -3.23 -7.15
CA THR A 140 25.87 -2.66 -7.60
C THR A 140 26.93 -3.65 -7.14
N ILE A 141 27.54 -4.31 -8.14
CA ILE A 141 28.66 -5.23 -8.06
C ILE A 141 29.90 -4.48 -7.56
#